data_AF-A0A2V6DX47-F1
#
_entry.id   AF-A0A2V6DX47-F1
#
_cell.length_a   1.000
_cell.length_b   1.000
_cell.length_c   1.000
_cell.angle_alpha   90.00
_cell.angle_beta   90.00
_cell.angle_gamma   90.00
#
_symmetry.space_group_name_H-M   'P 1'
#
loop_
_entity.id
_entity.type
_entity.pdbx_description
1 polymer ?
#
loop_
_entity_poly.entity_id
_entity_poly.type
_entity_poly.pdbx_seq_one_letter_code
_entity_poly.pdbx_strand_id
1 'polypeptide(L)' 'MQRAAMKTWKGEGTFEKNVKAEPEITTKLSADEIDRLCSLDIHFKHVDETFKALGLE' A
#
# COMPACT_ATOMS: atom_id res chain seq x y z
N MET A 1 2.48 10.63 7.57
CA MET A 1 1.98 9.23 7.59
C MET A 1 0.99 8.98 8.72
N GLN A 2 1.36 9.13 10.00
CA GLN A 2 0.47 8.82 11.14
C GLN A 2 -0.89 9.54 11.10
N ARG A 3 -0.95 10.81 10.65
CA ARG A 3 -2.22 11.55 10.46
C ARG A 3 -3.20 10.83 9.52
N ALA A 4 -2.72 10.41 8.34
CA ALA A 4 -3.50 9.68 7.36
C ALA A 4 -3.94 8.29 7.89
N ALA A 5 -3.08 7.62 8.65
CA ALA A 5 -3.42 6.35 9.30
C ALA A 5 -4.56 6.53 10.32
N MET A 6 -4.48 7.57 11.17
CA MET A 6 -5.53 7.86 12.15
C MET A 6 -6.87 8.24 11.52
N LYS A 7 -6.89 8.96 10.39
CA LYS A 7 -8.12 9.23 9.63
C LYS A 7 -8.75 7.93 9.13
N THR A 8 -7.93 7.05 8.55
CA THR A 8 -8.38 5.73 8.09
C THR A 8 -8.96 4.91 9.24
N TRP A 9 -8.32 4.91 10.41
CA TRP A 9 -8.81 4.23 11.61
C TRP A 9 -10.17 4.75 12.09
N LYS A 10 -10.43 6.06 11.93
CA LYS A 10 -11.73 6.68 12.23
C LYS A 10 -12.80 6.39 11.17
N GLY A 11 -12.49 5.62 10.13
CA GLY A 11 -13.40 5.32 9.02
C GLY A 11 -13.47 6.43 7.97
N GLU A 12 -12.57 7.42 8.01
CA GLU A 12 -12.55 8.53 7.06
C GLU A 12 -11.82 8.12 5.76
N GLY A 13 -12.45 7.26 4.95
CA GLY A 13 -11.91 6.81 3.66
C GLY A 13 -10.73 5.82 3.78
N THR A 14 -10.15 5.46 2.64
CA THR A 14 -9.03 4.51 2.57
C THR A 14 -7.70 5.18 2.94
N PHE A 15 -6.72 4.37 3.36
CA PHE A 15 -5.38 4.88 3.65
C PHE A 15 -4.74 5.54 2.43
N GLU A 16 -4.84 4.92 1.25
CA GLU A 16 -4.35 5.46 -0.02
C GLU A 16 -4.91 6.86 -0.32
N LYS A 17 -6.23 7.03 -0.20
CA LYS A 17 -6.88 8.33 -0.39
C LYS A 17 -6.37 9.37 0.62
N ASN A 18 -6.19 8.95 1.88
CA ASN A 18 -5.74 9.83 2.95
C ASN A 18 -4.28 10.27 2.76
N VAL A 19 -3.38 9.38 2.30
CA VAL A 19 -1.98 9.76 2.05
C VAL A 19 -1.83 10.62 0.78
N LYS A 20 -2.66 10.41 -0.26
CA LYS A 20 -2.71 11.27 -1.45
C LYS A 20 -3.19 12.71 -1.14
N ALA A 21 -3.81 12.91 0.02
CA ALA A 21 -4.24 14.23 0.49
C ALA A 21 -3.20 14.94 1.36
N GLU A 22 -2.06 14.33 1.67
CA GLU A 22 -1.02 14.89 2.55
C GLU A 22 0.09 15.58 1.72
N PRO A 23 0.22 16.92 1.76
CA PRO A 23 1.21 17.64 0.95
C PRO A 23 2.65 17.24 1.24
N GLU A 24 2.97 16.93 2.51
CA GLU A 24 4.30 16.46 2.91
C GLU A 24 4.68 15.12 2.24
N ILE A 25 3.69 14.33 1.80
CA ILE A 25 3.91 13.06 1.09
C ILE A 25 3.91 13.30 -0.42
N THR A 26 2.90 14.01 -0.94
CA THR A 26 2.74 14.21 -2.39
C THR A 26 3.80 15.14 -3.02
N THR A 27 4.53 15.89 -2.20
CA THR A 27 5.74 16.61 -2.63
C THR A 27 6.95 15.69 -2.86
N LYS A 28 6.87 14.42 -2.43
CA LYS A 28 7.96 13.42 -2.53
C LYS A 28 7.60 12.21 -3.35
N LEU A 29 6.32 11.85 -3.41
CA LEU A 29 5.80 10.68 -4.12
C LEU A 29 4.64 11.11 -5.02
N SER A 30 4.66 10.65 -6.26
CA SER A 30 3.54 10.75 -7.19
C SER A 30 2.35 9.88 -6.75
N ALA A 31 1.17 10.15 -7.31
CA ALA A 31 -0.01 9.34 -7.05
C ALA A 31 0.20 7.87 -7.45
N ASP A 32 0.83 7.63 -8.61
CA ASP A 32 1.10 6.27 -9.12
C ASP A 32 2.11 5.51 -8.23
N GLU A 33 3.11 6.20 -7.67
CA GLU A 33 4.03 5.60 -6.69
C GLU A 33 3.28 5.23 -5.40
N ILE A 34 2.38 6.09 -4.93
CA ILE A 34 1.54 5.81 -3.76
C ILE A 34 0.64 4.59 -4.04
N ASP A 35 0.07 4.49 -5.24
CA ASP A 35 -0.78 3.36 -5.64
C ASP A 35 -0.03 2.05 -5.66
N ARG A 36 1.17 2.06 -6.25
CA ARG A 36 2.06 0.90 -6.22
C ARG A 36 2.42 0.49 -4.80
N LEU A 37 2.68 1.45 -3.90
CA LEU A 37 3.02 1.17 -2.49
C LEU A 37 1.82 0.66 -1.68
N CYS A 38 0.59 1.00 -2.09
CA CYS A 38 -0.64 0.53 -1.45
C CYS A 38 -1.21 -0.76 -2.09
N SER A 39 -0.62 -1.26 -3.18
CA SER A 39 -1.05 -2.48 -3.86
C SER A 39 -0.78 -3.74 -3.04
N LEU A 40 -1.65 -4.75 -3.20
CA LEU A 40 -1.45 -6.08 -2.64
C LEU A 40 -0.34 -6.88 -3.34
N ASP A 41 0.02 -6.52 -4.58
CA ASP A 41 0.93 -7.31 -5.41
C ASP A 41 2.29 -7.56 -4.74
N ILE A 42 2.80 -6.56 -4.01
CA ILE A 42 4.08 -6.69 -3.30
C ILE A 42 4.03 -7.75 -2.19
N HIS A 43 2.86 -8.00 -1.61
CA HIS A 43 2.66 -9.02 -0.59
C HIS A 43 2.55 -10.42 -1.18
N PHE A 44 2.21 -10.52 -2.47
CA PHE A 44 2.10 -11.80 -3.19
C PHE A 44 3.34 -12.17 -4.00
N LYS A 45 4.35 -11.31 -4.07
CA LYS A 45 5.54 -11.48 -4.94
C LYS A 45 6.31 -12.80 -4.80
N HIS A 46 6.14 -13.53 -3.69
CA HIS A 46 6.84 -14.80 -3.43
C HIS A 46 5.89 -15.99 -3.26
N VAL A 47 4.59 -15.82 -3.51
CA VAL A 47 3.61 -16.90 -3.33
C VAL A 47 3.96 -18.09 -4.23
N ASP A 48 4.13 -17.86 -5.52
CA ASP A 48 4.43 -18.93 -6.49
C ASP A 48 5.77 -19.62 -6.16
N GLU A 49 6.82 -18.84 -5.88
CA GLU A 49 8.12 -19.38 -5.47
C GLU A 49 8.01 -20.26 -4.21
N THR A 50 7.14 -19.89 -3.26
CA THR A 50 6.88 -20.68 -2.05
C THR A 50 6.16 -21.99 -2.37
N PHE A 51 5.14 -21.97 -3.22
CA PHE A 51 4.43 -23.18 -3.64
C PHE A 51 5.38 -24.15 -4.35
N LYS A 52 6.21 -23.65 -5.26
CA LYS A 52 7.24 -24.42 -5.94
C LYS A 52 8.24 -25.07 -4.99
N ALA A 53 8.73 -24.32 -4.01
CA ALA A 53 9.70 -24.81 -3.03
C ALA A 53 9.15 -25.94 -2.15
N LEU A 54 7.83 -25.98 -1.96
CA LEU A 54 7.14 -27.03 -1.20
C LEU A 54 6.66 -28.20 -2.06
N GLY A 55 6.86 -28.15 -3.40
CA GLY A 55 6.38 -29.18 -4.32
C GLY A 55 4.86 -29.21 -4.44
N LEU A 56 4.21 -28.04 -4.35
CA LEU A 56 2.74 -27.88 -4.38
C LEU A 56 2.21 -27.32 -5.72
N GLU A 57 3.00 -27.38 -6.80
CA GLU A 57 2.61 -26.97 -8.17
C GLU A 57 1.97 -28.11 -8.98
#